data_AF-A0A354H250-F1
#
_entry.id   AF-A0A354H250-F1
#
_cell.length_a   1.000
_cell.length_b   1.000
_cell.length_c   1.000
_cell.angle_alpha   90.00
_cell.angle_beta   90.00
_cell.angle_gamma   90.00
#
_symmetry.space_group_name_H-M   'P 1'
#
loop_
_entity.id
_entity.type
_entity.pdbx_description
1 polymer ?
#
loop_
_entity_poly.entity_id
_entity_poly.type
_entity_poly.pdbx_seq_one_letter_code
_entity_poly.pdbx_strand_id
1 'polypeptide(L)'
;MLQEAGIPVSNQSVLLKGVNDSAEVMKNLLYGLQKISVRPYYLFHCDPAKGCTHFRTDPQAGITLMEKIWKQCSGLCLPQYVLDVPGSSGKIPLNVMSKAIKSDLQRNKHFFDKFQ
;
A
#
# COMPACT_ATOMS: atom_id res chain seq x y z
N MET A 1 -4.85 6.06 -27.08
CA MET A 1 -5.14 5.74 -25.67
C MET A 1 -4.45 6.74 -24.74
N LEU A 2 -4.94 7.00 -23.52
CA LEU A 2 -4.53 8.14 -22.65
C LEU A 2 -3.01 8.38 -22.53
N GLN A 3 -2.22 7.32 -22.42
CA GLN A 3 -0.77 7.43 -22.28
C GLN A 3 -0.05 7.85 -23.57
N GLU A 4 -0.54 7.42 -24.73
CA GLU A 4 0.00 7.84 -26.03
C GLU A 4 -0.23 9.33 -26.27
N ALA A 5 -1.27 9.90 -25.64
CA ALA A 5 -1.54 11.33 -25.63
C ALA A 5 -0.70 12.11 -24.59
N GLY A 6 0.23 11.44 -23.90
CA GLY A 6 1.07 12.06 -22.86
C GLY A 6 0.34 12.34 -21.54
N ILE A 7 -0.86 11.79 -21.33
CA ILE A 7 -1.64 12.02 -20.11
C ILE A 7 -1.15 11.04 -19.02
N PRO A 8 -0.64 11.52 -17.87
CA PRO A 8 -0.26 10.65 -16.76
C PRO A 8 -1.47 9.90 -16.19
N VAL A 9 -1.33 8.59 -15.98
CA VAL A 9 -2.40 7.75 -15.42
C VAL A 9 -1.95 7.14 -14.11
N SER A 10 -2.80 7.24 -13.08
CA SER A 10 -2.54 6.70 -11.75
C SER A 10 -3.70 5.84 -11.28
N ASN A 11 -3.40 4.75 -10.59
CA ASN A 11 -4.38 3.85 -10.01
C ASN A 11 -4.64 4.19 -8.54
N GLN A 12 -5.92 4.23 -8.20
CA GLN A 12 -6.42 4.32 -6.84
C GLN A 12 -7.28 3.08 -6.61
N SER A 13 -6.79 2.16 -5.80
CA SER A 13 -7.49 0.91 -5.46
C SER A 13 -7.99 0.95 -4.02
N VAL A 14 -8.99 0.12 -3.70
CA VAL A 14 -9.46 -0.09 -2.33
C VAL A 14 -9.04 -1.49 -1.89
N LEU A 15 -8.55 -1.63 -0.66
CA LEU A 15 -8.27 -2.92 -0.05
C LEU A 15 -9.59 -3.57 0.37
N LEU A 16 -9.97 -4.66 -0.30
CA LEU A 16 -11.23 -5.36 -0.14
C LEU A 16 -10.99 -6.82 0.23
N LYS A 17 -11.63 -7.24 1.31
CA LYS A 17 -11.60 -8.61 1.83
C LYS A 17 -12.13 -9.61 0.78
N GLY A 18 -11.37 -10.67 0.55
CA GLY A 18 -11.70 -11.71 -0.42
C GLY A 18 -11.53 -11.31 -1.89
N VAL A 19 -11.02 -10.09 -2.17
CA VAL A 19 -10.79 -9.61 -3.55
C VAL A 19 -9.30 -9.40 -3.79
N ASN A 20 -8.67 -8.53 -3.01
CA ASN A 20 -7.26 -8.16 -3.17
C ASN A 20 -6.53 -8.07 -1.81
N ASP A 21 -7.02 -8.77 -0.79
CA ASP A 21 -6.44 -8.83 0.56
C ASP A 21 -5.34 -9.88 0.72
N SER A 22 -4.70 -10.28 -0.39
CA SER A 22 -3.54 -11.18 -0.39
C SER A 22 -2.34 -10.57 -1.13
N ALA A 23 -1.13 -10.90 -0.66
CA ALA A 23 0.10 -10.33 -1.22
C ALA A 23 0.32 -10.76 -2.68
N GLU A 24 -0.10 -11.96 -3.04
CA GLU A 24 0.00 -12.48 -4.41
C GLU A 24 -0.90 -11.72 -5.37
N VAL A 25 -2.18 -11.53 -5.01
CA VAL A 25 -3.12 -10.77 -5.85
C VAL A 25 -2.66 -9.33 -6.02
N MET A 26 -2.25 -8.68 -4.91
CA MET A 26 -1.73 -7.32 -4.98
C MET A 26 -0.46 -7.22 -5.82
N LYS A 27 0.49 -8.14 -5.66
CA LYS A 27 1.71 -8.17 -6.49
C LYS A 27 1.35 -8.25 -7.98
N ASN A 28 0.42 -9.13 -8.36
CA ASN A 28 -0.01 -9.29 -9.75
C ASN A 28 -0.68 -8.01 -10.28
N LEU A 29 -1.54 -7.37 -9.48
CA LEU A 29 -2.15 -6.08 -9.81
C LEU A 29 -1.08 -5.00 -10.01
N LEU A 30 -0.19 -4.80 -9.05
CA LEU A 30 0.80 -3.72 -9.05
C LEU A 30 1.79 -3.86 -10.21
N TYR A 31 2.30 -5.06 -10.48
CA TYR A 31 3.12 -5.30 -11.66
C TYR A 31 2.34 -5.20 -12.97
N GLY A 32 1.07 -5.60 -12.98
CA GLY A 32 0.18 -5.41 -14.13
C GLY A 32 0.02 -3.94 -14.49
N LEU A 33 -0.26 -3.09 -13.50
CA LEU A 33 -0.35 -1.63 -13.66
C LEU A 33 0.96 -1.05 -14.20
N GLN A 34 2.10 -1.46 -13.62
CA GLN A 34 3.41 -0.99 -14.06
C GLN A 34 3.73 -1.37 -15.51
N LYS A 35 3.37 -2.59 -15.95
CA LYS A 35 3.56 -3.07 -17.33
C LYS A 35 2.83 -2.21 -18.36
N ILE A 36 1.70 -1.65 -17.96
CA ILE A 36 0.91 -0.74 -18.80
C ILE A 36 1.16 0.72 -18.43
N SER A 37 2.29 1.08 -17.82
CA SER A 37 2.67 2.45 -17.45
C SER A 37 1.65 3.22 -16.59
N VAL A 38 0.80 2.50 -15.85
CA VAL A 38 -0.11 3.10 -14.86
C VAL A 38 0.58 3.09 -13.51
N ARG A 39 0.72 4.25 -12.89
CA ARG A 39 1.36 4.38 -11.57
C ARG A 39 0.42 3.89 -10.46
N PRO A 40 0.79 2.89 -9.65
CA PRO A 40 0.06 2.61 -8.41
C PRO A 40 0.23 3.80 -7.46
N TYR A 41 -0.87 4.47 -7.13
CA TYR A 41 -0.82 5.71 -6.35
C TYR A 41 -1.34 5.51 -4.93
N TYR A 42 -2.64 5.23 -4.79
CA TYR A 42 -3.24 4.96 -3.49
C TYR A 42 -3.80 3.56 -3.41
N LEU A 43 -3.60 2.96 -2.23
CA LEU A 43 -4.44 1.88 -1.73
C LEU A 43 -5.25 2.46 -0.57
N PHE A 44 -6.55 2.59 -0.75
CA PHE A 44 -7.46 3.03 0.31
C PHE A 44 -7.82 1.85 1.20
N HIS A 45 -7.80 2.07 2.51
CA HIS A 45 -8.52 1.20 3.42
C HIS A 45 -10.03 1.31 3.14
N CYS A 46 -10.75 0.19 3.20
CA CYS A 46 -12.18 0.19 2.92
C CYS A 46 -12.95 0.97 4.00
N ASP A 47 -13.60 2.05 3.56
CA ASP A 47 -14.38 2.92 4.43
C ASP A 47 -15.63 2.22 4.99
N PRO A 48 -16.12 2.67 6.16
CA PRO A 48 -17.39 2.22 6.72
C PRO A 48 -18.59 2.79 5.94
N ALA A 49 -18.75 2.38 4.68
CA ALA A 49 -19.92 2.71 3.87
C ALA A 49 -21.04 1.67 4.07
N LYS A 50 -22.30 2.13 4.04
CA LYS A 50 -23.47 1.25 4.16
C LYS A 50 -23.43 0.17 3.07
N GLY A 51 -23.52 -1.09 3.46
CA GLY A 51 -23.47 -2.24 2.55
C GLY A 51 -22.06 -2.78 2.29
N CYS A 52 -20.99 -2.06 2.63
CA CYS A 52 -19.62 -2.48 2.32
C CYS A 52 -18.91 -3.24 3.45
N THR A 53 -19.55 -3.43 4.61
CA THR A 53 -18.91 -4.01 5.80
C THR A 53 -18.24 -5.37 5.56
N HIS A 54 -18.82 -6.21 4.70
CA HIS A 54 -18.28 -7.54 4.38
C HIS A 54 -16.97 -7.50 3.58
N PHE A 55 -16.69 -6.39 2.89
CA PHE A 55 -15.42 -6.16 2.20
C PHE A 55 -14.35 -5.53 3.10
N ARG A 56 -14.67 -5.15 4.35
CA ARG A 56 -13.68 -4.52 5.22
C ARG A 56 -12.68 -5.54 5.75
N THR A 57 -11.41 -5.16 5.70
CA THR A 57 -10.34 -5.86 6.39
C THR A 57 -10.07 -5.18 7.74
N ASP A 58 -9.39 -5.89 8.63
CA ASP A 58 -8.78 -5.24 9.80
C ASP A 58 -7.61 -4.33 9.33
N PRO A 59 -7.46 -3.10 9.86
CA PRO A 59 -6.37 -2.21 9.48
C PRO A 59 -4.97 -2.80 9.70
N GLN A 60 -4.77 -3.57 10.78
CA GLN A 60 -3.49 -4.23 11.06
C GLN A 60 -3.18 -5.31 10.04
N ALA A 61 -4.20 -6.05 9.57
CA ALA A 61 -4.04 -6.99 8.46
C ALA A 61 -3.60 -6.28 7.16
N GLY A 62 -4.17 -5.10 6.87
CA GLY A 62 -3.75 -4.27 5.74
C GLY A 62 -2.30 -3.77 5.84
N ILE A 63 -1.86 -3.37 7.04
CA ILE A 63 -0.44 -3.01 7.28
C ILE A 63 0.47 -4.20 7.04
N THR A 64 0.14 -5.38 7.58
CA THR A 64 0.92 -6.61 7.37
C THR A 64 0.96 -7.04 5.90
N LEU A 65 -0.13 -6.85 5.16
CA LEU A 65 -0.16 -7.06 3.71
C LEU A 65 0.82 -6.12 3.00
N MET A 66 0.80 -4.83 3.32
CA MET A 66 1.69 -3.84 2.73
C MET A 66 3.17 -4.13 3.02
N GLU A 67 3.50 -4.67 4.20
CA GLU A 67 4.87 -5.11 4.51
C GLU A 67 5.32 -6.28 3.62
N LYS A 68 4.43 -7.24 3.35
CA LYS A 68 4.73 -8.35 2.45
C LYS A 68 4.95 -7.84 1.03
N ILE A 69 4.10 -6.96 0.55
CA ILE A 69 4.22 -6.33 -0.77
C ILE A 69 5.54 -5.54 -0.84
N TRP A 70 5.88 -4.77 0.18
CA TRP A 70 7.12 -3.98 0.23
C TRP A 70 8.38 -4.84 0.09
N LYS A 71 8.41 -6.00 0.74
CA LYS A 71 9.53 -6.95 0.65
C LYS A 71 9.65 -7.63 -0.71
N GLN A 72 8.56 -7.72 -1.48
CA GLN A 72 8.48 -8.53 -2.70
C GLN A 72 8.44 -7.72 -3.99
N CYS A 73 8.03 -6.46 -3.91
CA CYS A 73 7.80 -5.61 -5.09
C CYS A 73 8.84 -4.50 -5.20
N SER A 74 9.07 -4.04 -6.43
CA SER A 74 9.90 -2.84 -6.68
C SER A 74 9.28 -1.61 -6.02
N GLY A 75 10.12 -0.69 -5.54
CA GLY A 75 9.69 0.59 -4.96
C GLY A 75 8.78 1.41 -5.88
N LEU A 76 8.96 1.33 -7.20
CA LEU A 76 8.12 2.00 -8.19
C LEU A 76 6.67 1.49 -8.22
N CYS A 77 6.45 0.26 -7.77
CA CYS A 77 5.15 -0.40 -7.78
C CYS A 77 4.39 -0.22 -6.47
N LEU A 78 4.97 0.45 -5.46
CA LEU A 78 4.37 0.54 -4.13
C LEU A 78 3.37 1.69 -4.07
N PRO A 79 2.07 1.43 -3.84
CA PRO A 79 1.12 2.48 -3.57
C PRO A 79 1.31 2.99 -2.13
N GLN A 80 0.84 4.21 -1.87
CA GLN A 80 0.69 4.69 -0.52
C GLN A 80 -0.60 4.10 0.07
N TYR A 81 -0.49 3.39 1.19
CA TYR A 81 -1.66 2.87 1.90
C TYR A 81 -2.23 3.96 2.82
N VAL A 82 -3.51 4.28 2.65
CA VAL A 82 -4.14 5.44 3.28
C VAL A 82 -5.53 5.12 3.80
N LEU A 83 -5.96 5.89 4.79
CA LEU A 83 -7.34 5.88 5.30
C LEU A 83 -7.99 7.24 5.03
N ASP A 84 -9.28 7.22 4.69
CA ASP A 84 -10.09 8.43 4.52
C ASP A 84 -10.95 8.63 5.77
N VAL A 85 -10.73 9.73 6.50
CA VAL A 85 -11.51 10.03 7.72
C VAL A 85 -12.39 11.24 7.44
N PRO A 86 -13.72 11.12 7.56
CA PRO A 86 -14.60 12.29 7.50
C PRO A 86 -14.18 13.34 8.53
N GLY A 87 -13.93 14.57 8.08
CA GLY A 87 -13.51 15.68 8.94
C GLY A 87 -11.99 15.78 9.19
N SER A 88 -11.15 14.90 8.64
CA SER A 88 -9.71 15.14 8.61
C SER A 88 -9.33 16.16 7.53
N SER A 89 -8.14 16.75 7.65
CA SER A 89 -7.56 17.65 6.66
C SER A 89 -7.04 16.95 5.40
N GLY A 90 -7.23 15.63 5.27
CA GLY A 90 -6.78 14.85 4.11
C GLY A 90 -6.63 13.36 4.39
N LYS A 91 -6.02 12.65 3.42
CA LYS A 91 -5.79 11.21 3.48
C LYS A 91 -4.72 10.88 4.52
N ILE A 92 -5.03 10.01 5.48
CA ILE A 92 -4.12 9.65 6.57
C ILE A 92 -3.25 8.47 6.12
N PRO A 93 -1.92 8.63 6.00
CA PRO A 93 -1.04 7.52 5.65
C PRO A 93 -0.99 6.47 6.75
N LEU A 94 -1.26 5.22 6.37
CA LEU A 94 -1.06 4.06 7.23
C LEU A 94 0.36 3.55 7.00
N ASN A 95 1.32 4.15 7.72
CA ASN A 95 2.74 3.84 7.57
C ASN A 95 3.03 2.36 7.81
N VAL A 96 3.87 1.80 6.93
CA VAL A 96 4.18 0.37 6.80
C VAL A 96 5.13 -0.16 7.88
N MET A 97 5.37 0.60 8.96
CA MET A 97 6.37 0.24 9.97
C MET A 97 5.71 -0.56 11.10
N SER A 98 5.54 -1.88 10.95
CA SER A 98 5.18 -2.72 12.10
C SER A 98 6.27 -2.68 13.17
N LYS A 99 5.92 -3.21 14.34
CA LYS A 99 6.86 -3.46 15.43
C LYS A 99 8.06 -4.30 14.98
N ALA A 100 7.88 -5.22 14.01
CA ALA A 100 8.97 -6.06 13.51
C ALA A 100 10.01 -5.24 12.74
N ILE A 101 9.58 -4.36 11.83
CA ILE A 101 10.49 -3.49 11.07
C ILE A 101 11.18 -2.48 11.99
N LYS A 102 10.47 -1.94 12.97
CA LYS A 102 11.07 -1.08 14.01
C LYS A 102 12.14 -1.83 14.81
N SER A 103 11.89 -3.08 15.17
CA SER A 103 12.86 -3.93 15.88
C SER A 103 14.08 -4.25 15.01
N ASP A 104 13.89 -4.57 13.74
CA ASP A 104 14.99 -4.83 12.80
C ASP A 104 15.84 -3.57 12.57
N LEU A 105 15.22 -2.39 12.46
CA LEU A 105 15.96 -1.12 12.38
C LEU A 105 16.80 -0.88 13.65
N GLN A 106 16.23 -1.14 14.83
CA GLN A 106 16.95 -1.02 16.09
C GLN A 106 18.13 -2.00 16.20
N ARG A 107 17.94 -3.26 15.78
CA ARG A 107 19.00 -4.29 15.76
C ARG A 107 20.16 -3.90 14.86
N ASN A 108 19.87 -3.28 13.72
CA ASN A 108 20.87 -2.87 12.75
C ASN A 108 21.43 -1.47 13.00
N LYS A 109 21.02 -0.78 14.08
CA LYS A 109 21.53 0.56 14.38
C LYS A 109 23.06 0.57 14.57
N HIS A 110 23.58 -0.47 15.23
CA HIS A 110 25.02 -0.70 15.41
C HIS A 110 25.82 -0.84 14.11
N PHE A 111 25.19 -1.19 12.98
CA PHE A 111 25.88 -1.22 11.68
C PHE A 111 26.30 0.18 11.27
N PHE A 112 25.43 1.18 11.46
CA PHE A 112 25.70 2.57 11.08
C PHE A 112 26.64 3.26 12.07
N ASP A 113 26.57 2.88 13.35
CA ASP A 113 27.46 3.40 14.39
C ASP A 113 28.95 3.06 14.12
N LYS A 114 29.26 2.06 13.26
CA LYS A 114 30.64 1.69 12.86
C LYS A 114 31.28 2.63 11.84
N PHE A 115 30.52 3.56 11.27
CA PHE A 115 30.98 4.51 10.25
C PHE A 115 31.05 5.96 10.76
N GLN A 116 30.97 6.15 12.08
CA GLN A 116 31.29 7.41 12.77
C GLN A 116 32.70 7.35 13.33
#